data_AF-A0A2I0A5X6-F1
#
_entry.id   AF-A0A2I0A5X6-F1
#
_cell.length_a   1.000
_cell.length_b   1.000
_cell.length_c   1.000
_cell.angle_alpha   90.00
_cell.angle_beta   90.00
_cell.angle_gamma   90.00
#
_symmetry.space_group_name_H-M   'P 1'
#
loop_
_entity.id
_entity.type
_entity.pdbx_description
1 polymer ?
#
loop_
_entity_poly.entity_id
_entity_poly.type
_entity_poly.pdbx_seq_one_letter_code
_entity_poly.pdbx_strand_id
1 'polypeptide(L)'
;MNSAPSDGAALIAALESSQDVPGLYQRFSSFFRPFGEFVFLENYDPRELPSKEKIRPIARQFHQFLCKALKLIPDLLKRSPSEEGVDEERAAELLGIYRLTIHCLLCIAPCLAGQPYSVHLQWGQLVRRLESWGMYSDAEEEGFDILESISAVLLASKVTSKPPAVFLPDPSVVGSAGEDPQLACLITEVVIVLTNCIFKSQSKDNGAYERLLELAKQVKPWLG
;
A
#
# COMPACT_ATOMS: atom_id res chain seq x y z
N MET A 1 -30.04 -8.82 1.00
CA MET A 1 -30.56 -7.49 1.42
C MET A 1 -29.36 -6.57 1.54
N ASN A 2 -29.32 -5.49 0.74
CA ASN A 2 -28.17 -4.59 0.61
C ASN A 2 -28.15 -3.58 1.78
N SER A 3 -27.36 -3.82 2.83
CA SER A 3 -27.15 -2.91 3.97
C SER A 3 -25.94 -1.96 3.84
N ALA A 4 -25.09 -2.19 2.85
CA ALA A 4 -23.75 -1.58 2.76
C ALA A 4 -23.65 -0.04 2.83
N PRO A 5 -24.59 0.79 2.32
CA PRO A 5 -24.42 2.25 2.38
C PRO A 5 -24.51 2.81 3.80
N SER A 6 -25.38 2.24 4.64
CA SER A 6 -25.59 2.67 6.02
C SER A 6 -24.44 2.25 6.92
N ASP A 7 -23.93 1.02 6.71
CA ASP A 7 -22.80 0.47 7.46
C ASP A 7 -21.51 1.25 7.16
N GLY A 8 -21.30 1.64 5.90
CA GLY A 8 -20.16 2.48 5.50
C GLY A 8 -20.19 3.88 6.12
N ALA A 9 -21.34 4.54 6.19
CA ALA A 9 -21.43 5.86 6.83
C ALA A 9 -21.06 5.80 8.32
N ALA A 10 -21.51 4.76 9.03
CA ALA A 10 -21.18 4.55 10.43
C ALA A 10 -19.68 4.31 10.66
N LEU A 11 -19.00 3.60 9.75
CA LEU A 11 -17.55 3.37 9.82
C LEU A 11 -16.74 4.66 9.58
N ILE A 12 -17.17 5.51 8.64
CA ILE A 12 -16.54 6.81 8.42
C ILE A 12 -16.72 7.69 9.66
N ALA A 13 -17.93 7.73 10.24
CA ALA A 13 -18.18 8.48 11.47
C ALA A 13 -17.33 7.97 12.65
N ALA A 14 -17.10 6.66 12.73
CA ALA A 14 -16.21 6.06 13.73
C ALA A 14 -14.74 6.47 13.52
N LEU A 15 -14.24 6.54 12.27
CA LEU A 15 -12.90 7.07 11.99
C LEU A 15 -12.76 8.55 12.40
N GLU A 16 -13.81 9.36 12.19
CA GLU A 16 -13.83 10.77 12.57
C GLU A 16 -13.94 10.94 14.09
N SER A 17 -14.63 10.03 14.77
CA SER A 17 -14.76 9.99 16.23
C SER A 17 -13.50 9.37 16.86
N SER A 18 -12.57 10.22 17.28
CA SER A 18 -11.30 9.85 17.92
C SER A 18 -11.40 8.96 19.20
N GLN A 19 -12.60 8.54 19.62
CA GLN A 19 -12.88 7.75 20.83
C GLN A 19 -13.31 6.30 20.56
N ASP A 20 -13.67 5.93 19.32
CA ASP A 20 -14.22 4.60 18.97
C ASP A 20 -13.25 3.80 18.08
N VAL A 21 -11.97 3.74 18.51
CA VAL A 21 -10.93 3.02 17.75
C VAL A 21 -10.89 1.53 18.10
N PRO A 22 -10.93 1.09 19.38
CA PRO A 22 -10.79 -0.32 19.71
C PRO A 22 -11.81 -1.22 18.98
N GLY A 23 -11.31 -2.16 18.17
CA GLY A 23 -12.12 -3.11 17.41
C GLY A 23 -12.72 -2.56 16.11
N LEU A 24 -12.37 -1.32 15.74
CA LEU A 24 -12.73 -0.72 14.46
C LEU A 24 -12.18 -1.51 13.28
N TYR A 25 -10.97 -2.08 13.38
CA TYR A 25 -10.40 -2.93 12.35
C TYR A 25 -11.32 -4.12 12.02
N GLN A 26 -11.87 -4.79 13.04
CA GLN A 26 -12.77 -5.93 12.84
C GLN A 26 -14.07 -5.52 12.14
N ARG A 27 -14.57 -4.31 12.43
CA ARG A 27 -15.75 -3.75 11.75
C ARG A 27 -15.44 -3.45 10.28
N PHE A 28 -14.27 -2.88 9.97
CA PHE A 28 -13.80 -2.68 8.60
C PHE A 28 -13.60 -3.99 7.85
N SER A 29 -12.94 -4.98 8.46
CA SER A 29 -12.74 -6.32 7.90
C SER A 29 -14.07 -7.00 7.57
N SER A 30 -15.03 -6.93 8.49
CA SER A 30 -16.39 -7.44 8.28
C SER A 30 -17.12 -6.72 7.13
N PHE A 31 -16.95 -5.41 7.03
CA PHE A 31 -17.55 -4.60 5.96
C PHE A 31 -16.95 -4.90 4.58
N PHE A 32 -15.65 -5.18 4.53
CA PHE A 32 -14.95 -5.57 3.31
C PHE A 32 -15.00 -7.06 2.98
N ARG A 33 -15.79 -7.86 3.71
CA ARG A 33 -16.01 -9.28 3.40
C ARG A 33 -16.34 -9.58 1.92
N PRO A 34 -17.07 -8.73 1.16
CA PRO A 34 -17.27 -8.96 -0.28
C PRO A 34 -15.99 -8.96 -1.13
N PHE A 35 -14.88 -8.42 -0.64
CA PHE A 35 -13.56 -8.50 -1.29
C PHE A 35 -12.85 -9.83 -1.01
N GLY A 36 -13.28 -10.63 -0.02
CA GLY A 36 -12.57 -11.83 0.44
C GLY A 36 -12.40 -12.92 -0.63
N GLU A 37 -13.19 -12.90 -1.70
CA GLU A 37 -13.02 -13.80 -2.85
C GLU A 37 -11.87 -13.37 -3.80
N PHE A 38 -11.34 -12.15 -3.62
CA PHE A 38 -10.38 -11.50 -4.52
C PHE A 38 -9.13 -10.97 -3.82
N VAL A 39 -9.24 -10.73 -2.51
CA VAL A 39 -8.16 -10.29 -1.64
C VAL A 39 -8.10 -11.31 -0.53
N PHE A 40 -7.04 -12.11 -0.48
CA PHE A 40 -6.70 -12.76 0.78
C PHE A 40 -6.28 -11.62 1.71
N LEU A 41 -7.17 -11.23 2.62
CA LEU A 41 -6.97 -10.14 3.58
C LEU A 41 -5.70 -10.34 4.43
N GLU A 42 -5.14 -11.55 4.39
CA GLU A 42 -3.91 -11.99 5.07
C GLU A 42 -2.73 -12.27 4.11
N ASN A 43 -2.94 -12.41 2.79
CA ASN A 43 -1.89 -12.80 1.81
C ASN A 43 -2.13 -12.20 0.41
N TYR A 44 -1.97 -10.89 0.26
CA TYR A 44 -2.11 -10.24 -1.06
C TYR A 44 -1.04 -10.74 -2.05
N ASP A 45 -1.45 -11.26 -3.21
CA ASP A 45 -0.53 -11.50 -4.34
C ASP A 45 -0.72 -10.40 -5.41
N PRO A 46 0.28 -9.52 -5.63
CA PRO A 46 0.22 -8.48 -6.66
C PRO A 46 -0.02 -9.00 -8.08
N ARG A 47 0.20 -10.30 -8.33
CA ARG A 47 0.15 -10.94 -9.65
C ARG A 47 -1.22 -11.54 -9.97
N GLU A 48 -2.10 -11.72 -8.99
CA GLU A 48 -3.40 -12.39 -9.14
C GLU A 48 -4.59 -11.43 -9.00
N LEU A 49 -4.58 -10.31 -9.72
CA LEU A 49 -5.69 -9.36 -9.71
C LEU A 49 -6.93 -9.89 -10.46
N PRO A 50 -8.16 -9.62 -9.96
CA PRO A 50 -9.37 -10.08 -10.62
C PRO A 50 -9.63 -9.38 -11.95
N SER A 51 -10.34 -10.09 -12.85
CA SER A 51 -10.78 -9.47 -14.10
C SER A 51 -11.75 -8.32 -13.85
N LYS A 52 -11.69 -7.31 -14.73
CA LYS A 52 -12.51 -6.10 -14.65
C LYS A 52 -14.01 -6.40 -14.57
N GLU A 53 -14.48 -7.43 -15.26
CA GLU A 53 -15.89 -7.83 -15.31
C GLU A 53 -16.36 -8.35 -13.95
N LYS A 54 -15.54 -9.18 -13.30
CA LYS A 54 -15.86 -9.80 -12.01
C LYS A 54 -15.89 -8.76 -10.89
N ILE A 55 -14.94 -7.82 -10.88
CA ILE A 55 -14.81 -6.86 -9.78
C ILE A 55 -15.66 -5.60 -9.93
N ARG A 56 -16.25 -5.35 -11.12
CA ARG A 56 -17.07 -4.16 -11.40
C ARG A 56 -18.23 -3.92 -10.43
N PRO A 57 -19.03 -4.93 -10.02
CA PRO A 57 -20.11 -4.72 -9.07
C PRO A 57 -19.59 -4.22 -7.71
N ILE A 58 -18.51 -4.82 -7.23
CA ILE A 58 -17.84 -4.46 -5.97
C ILE A 58 -17.24 -3.05 -6.09
N ALA A 59 -16.57 -2.74 -7.20
CA ALA A 59 -16.03 -1.41 -7.45
C ALA A 59 -17.11 -0.33 -7.36
N ARG A 60 -18.28 -0.54 -7.99
CA ARG A 60 -19.41 0.41 -7.93
C ARG A 60 -19.94 0.60 -6.51
N GLN A 61 -19.96 -0.46 -5.71
CA GLN A 61 -20.48 -0.43 -4.35
C GLN A 61 -19.53 0.27 -3.38
N PHE A 62 -18.21 0.03 -3.49
CA PHE A 62 -17.24 0.44 -2.47
C PHE A 62 -16.37 1.63 -2.85
N HIS A 63 -16.28 2.01 -4.13
CA HIS A 63 -15.35 3.04 -4.58
C HIS A 63 -15.47 4.35 -3.80
N GLN A 64 -16.68 4.88 -3.62
CA GLN A 64 -16.88 6.13 -2.90
C GLN A 64 -16.47 6.03 -1.42
N PHE A 65 -16.71 4.88 -0.78
CA PHE A 65 -16.29 4.63 0.59
C PHE A 65 -14.77 4.58 0.70
N LEU A 66 -14.10 3.79 -0.16
CA LEU A 66 -12.64 3.67 -0.19
C LEU A 66 -11.97 5.04 -0.37
N CYS A 67 -12.45 5.84 -1.33
CA CYS A 67 -11.93 7.19 -1.56
C CYS A 67 -12.12 8.13 -0.36
N LYS A 68 -13.19 7.97 0.43
CA LYS A 68 -13.40 8.76 1.65
C LYS A 68 -12.48 8.30 2.78
N ALA A 69 -12.41 6.99 3.02
CA ALA A 69 -11.54 6.43 4.06
C ALA A 69 -10.06 6.78 3.82
N LEU A 70 -9.57 6.62 2.58
CA LEU A 70 -8.18 6.94 2.23
C LEU A 70 -7.83 8.43 2.32
N LYS A 71 -8.83 9.33 2.31
CA LYS A 71 -8.59 10.75 2.58
C LYS A 71 -8.47 11.05 4.07
N LEU A 72 -9.18 10.30 4.91
CA LEU A 72 -9.24 10.53 6.36
C LEU A 72 -8.08 9.89 7.10
N ILE A 73 -7.80 8.62 6.82
CA ILE A 73 -6.84 7.81 7.60
C ILE A 73 -5.43 8.43 7.63
N PRO A 74 -4.85 8.95 6.52
CA PRO A 74 -3.52 9.54 6.56
C PRO A 74 -3.42 10.75 7.49
N ASP A 75 -4.50 11.54 7.62
CA ASP A 75 -4.56 12.71 8.48
C ASP A 75 -4.61 12.32 9.96
N LEU A 76 -5.29 11.22 10.29
CA LEU A 76 -5.33 10.66 11.64
C LEU A 76 -3.96 10.12 12.09
N LEU A 77 -3.12 9.72 11.13
CA LEU A 77 -1.78 9.16 11.36
C LEU A 77 -0.65 10.21 11.26
N LYS A 78 -0.96 11.51 11.15
CA LYS A 78 0.07 12.57 10.97
C LYS A 78 0.93 12.83 12.21
N ARG A 79 0.45 12.57 13.42
CA ARG A 79 1.20 12.82 14.67
C ARG A 79 2.18 11.67 14.90
N SER A 80 3.47 11.96 15.03
CA SER A 80 4.49 10.94 15.31
C SER A 80 4.51 10.55 16.81
N PRO A 81 5.02 9.36 17.15
CA PRO A 81 5.08 8.85 18.53
C PRO A 81 5.90 9.70 19.54
N SER A 82 6.51 10.79 19.11
CA SER A 82 7.36 11.67 19.94
C SER A 82 6.59 12.55 20.93
N GLU A 83 5.26 12.61 20.85
CA GLU A 83 4.44 13.37 21.80
C GLU A 83 3.99 12.46 22.95
N GLU A 84 4.26 12.85 24.19
CA GLU A 84 3.89 12.08 25.38
C GLU A 84 2.37 11.79 25.42
N GLY A 85 1.99 10.51 25.46
CA GLY A 85 0.58 10.07 25.46
C GLY A 85 0.11 9.36 24.18
N VAL A 86 1.03 8.88 23.35
CA VAL A 86 0.73 8.17 22.11
C VAL A 86 0.05 6.81 22.36
N ASP A 87 -1.15 6.67 21.81
CA ASP A 87 -1.92 5.43 21.76
C ASP A 87 -1.41 4.57 20.58
N GLU A 88 -0.29 3.86 20.82
CA GLU A 88 0.32 2.94 19.84
C GLU A 88 -0.67 1.88 19.33
N GLU A 89 -1.58 1.42 20.21
CA GLU A 89 -2.63 0.46 19.84
C GLU A 89 -3.60 1.06 18.82
N ARG A 90 -4.06 2.29 19.06
CA ARG A 90 -4.86 3.04 18.07
C ARG A 90 -4.14 3.24 16.76
N ALA A 91 -2.84 3.56 16.79
CA ALA A 91 -2.07 3.76 15.58
C ALA A 91 -1.95 2.46 14.78
N ALA A 92 -1.66 1.33 15.44
CA ALA A 92 -1.63 0.01 14.83
C ALA A 92 -2.97 -0.34 14.20
N GLU A 93 -4.08 -0.06 14.89
CA GLU A 93 -5.43 -0.29 14.37
C GLU A 93 -5.73 0.55 13.13
N LEU A 94 -5.40 1.84 13.14
CA LEU A 94 -5.56 2.73 12.00
C LEU A 94 -4.67 2.33 10.81
N LEU A 95 -3.43 1.89 11.06
CA LEU A 95 -2.50 1.40 10.04
C LEU A 95 -3.03 0.10 9.41
N GLY A 96 -3.57 -0.82 10.22
CA GLY A 96 -4.25 -2.01 9.72
C GLY A 96 -5.45 -1.68 8.84
N ILE A 97 -6.29 -0.72 9.24
CA ILE A 97 -7.42 -0.24 8.43
C ILE A 97 -6.91 0.40 7.13
N TYR A 98 -5.82 1.16 7.18
CA TYR A 98 -5.24 1.80 6.01
C TYR A 98 -4.76 0.76 4.99
N ARG A 99 -3.98 -0.24 5.45
CA ARG A 99 -3.50 -1.39 4.64
C ARG A 99 -4.66 -2.10 3.96
N LEU A 100 -5.67 -2.47 4.75
CA LEU A 100 -6.88 -3.12 4.27
C LEU A 100 -7.59 -2.30 3.18
N THR A 101 -7.74 -0.98 3.40
CA THR A 101 -8.41 -0.08 2.46
C THR A 101 -7.62 0.05 1.15
N ILE A 102 -6.29 0.12 1.21
CA ILE A 102 -5.41 0.13 0.03
C ILE A 102 -5.55 -1.17 -0.77
N HIS A 103 -5.51 -2.33 -0.11
CA HIS A 103 -5.63 -3.63 -0.79
C HIS A 103 -7.00 -3.79 -1.48
N CYS A 104 -8.08 -3.34 -0.83
CA CYS A 104 -9.39 -3.26 -1.48
C CYS A 104 -9.39 -2.30 -2.68
N LEU A 105 -8.66 -1.17 -2.61
CA LEU A 105 -8.54 -0.24 -3.74
C LEU A 105 -7.74 -0.85 -4.90
N LEU A 106 -6.64 -1.56 -4.63
CA LEU A 106 -5.85 -2.29 -5.63
C LEU A 106 -6.72 -3.33 -6.36
N CYS A 107 -7.55 -4.05 -5.62
CA CYS A 107 -8.48 -5.04 -6.18
C CYS A 107 -9.42 -4.43 -7.23
N ILE A 108 -9.94 -3.22 -6.98
CA ILE A 108 -10.85 -2.53 -7.91
C ILE A 108 -10.12 -1.63 -8.91
N ALA A 109 -8.79 -1.51 -8.85
CA ALA A 109 -7.99 -0.65 -9.71
C ALA A 109 -8.29 -0.82 -11.22
N PRO A 110 -8.52 -2.04 -11.76
CA PRO A 110 -8.89 -2.22 -13.18
C PRO A 110 -10.22 -1.53 -13.59
N CYS A 111 -11.06 -1.17 -12.61
CA CYS A 111 -12.32 -0.47 -12.82
C CYS A 111 -12.20 1.05 -12.65
N LEU A 112 -11.08 1.57 -12.14
CA LEU A 112 -10.91 2.98 -11.87
C LEU A 112 -10.46 3.72 -13.14
N ALA A 113 -11.01 4.91 -13.34
CA ALA A 113 -10.48 5.87 -14.30
C ALA A 113 -9.48 6.77 -13.55
N GLY A 114 -8.27 6.93 -14.06
CA GLY A 114 -7.27 7.75 -13.40
C GLY A 114 -5.87 7.59 -13.99
N GLN A 115 -4.93 8.31 -13.39
CA GLN A 115 -3.51 8.16 -13.70
C GLN A 115 -3.03 6.75 -13.34
N PRO A 116 -2.12 6.17 -14.15
CA PRO A 116 -1.45 4.94 -13.77
C PRO A 116 -0.76 5.13 -12.40
N TYR A 117 -0.67 4.06 -11.61
CA TYR A 117 -0.01 4.07 -10.29
C TYR A 117 -0.65 4.95 -9.19
N SER A 118 -1.81 5.56 -9.44
CA SER A 118 -2.50 6.38 -8.41
C SER A 118 -2.79 5.62 -7.12
N VAL A 119 -3.05 4.31 -7.21
CA VAL A 119 -3.21 3.44 -6.03
C VAL A 119 -1.87 3.17 -5.36
N HIS A 120 -0.81 2.90 -6.13
CA HIS A 120 0.55 2.73 -5.61
C HIS A 120 1.06 3.99 -4.90
N LEU A 121 0.70 5.19 -5.36
CA LEU A 121 1.02 6.43 -4.66
C LEU A 121 0.39 6.48 -3.25
N GLN A 122 -0.85 6.01 -3.09
CA GLN A 122 -1.47 5.89 -1.76
C GLN A 122 -0.77 4.81 -0.92
N TRP A 123 -0.38 3.71 -1.56
CA TRP A 123 0.36 2.63 -0.90
C TRP A 123 1.73 3.09 -0.38
N GLY A 124 2.48 3.88 -1.15
CA GLY A 124 3.73 4.48 -0.67
C GLY A 124 3.54 5.41 0.53
N GLN A 125 2.40 6.08 0.64
CA GLN A 125 2.07 6.87 1.83
C GLN A 125 1.83 5.98 3.06
N LEU A 126 1.22 4.80 2.91
CA LEU A 126 1.12 3.82 3.99
C LEU A 126 2.51 3.35 4.45
N VAL A 127 3.38 2.96 3.52
CA VAL A 127 4.76 2.50 3.81
C VAL A 127 5.50 3.55 4.65
N ARG A 128 5.40 4.83 4.28
CA ARG A 128 5.95 5.95 5.07
C ARG A 128 5.32 6.08 6.45
N ARG A 129 4.01 5.88 6.57
CA ARG A 129 3.31 5.96 7.86
C ARG A 129 3.76 4.83 8.79
N LEU A 130 3.85 3.60 8.30
CA LEU A 130 4.38 2.46 9.06
C LEU A 130 5.78 2.77 9.60
N GLU A 131 6.68 3.29 8.76
CA GLU A 131 8.03 3.68 9.18
C GLU A 131 8.04 4.79 10.24
N SER A 132 7.23 5.84 10.06
CA SER A 132 7.13 6.94 11.02
C SER A 132 6.58 6.53 12.38
N TRP A 133 5.79 5.45 12.41
CA TRP A 133 5.18 4.85 13.60
C TRP A 133 6.02 3.71 14.18
N GLY A 134 7.20 3.43 13.64
CA GLY A 134 8.11 2.41 14.16
C GLY A 134 7.75 0.97 13.77
N MET A 135 6.75 0.77 12.90
CA MET A 135 6.35 -0.53 12.38
C MET A 135 7.28 -0.95 11.22
N TYR A 136 8.59 -1.07 11.51
CA TYR A 136 9.62 -1.23 10.50
C TYR A 136 9.49 -2.54 9.70
N SER A 137 9.10 -3.64 10.36
CA SER A 137 8.90 -4.93 9.69
C SER A 137 7.77 -4.85 8.67
N ASP A 138 6.62 -4.29 9.06
CA ASP A 138 5.47 -4.13 8.16
C ASP A 138 5.77 -3.14 7.04
N ALA A 139 6.50 -2.07 7.33
CA ALA A 139 6.95 -1.12 6.31
C ALA A 139 7.89 -1.75 5.28
N GLU A 140 8.77 -2.67 5.72
CA GLU A 140 9.64 -3.42 4.81
C GLU A 140 8.86 -4.35 3.91
N GLU A 141 7.97 -5.17 4.47
CA GLU A 141 7.10 -6.08 3.74
C GLU A 141 6.29 -5.33 2.66
N GLU A 142 5.55 -4.31 3.07
CA GLU A 142 4.73 -3.50 2.17
C GLU A 142 5.59 -2.74 1.14
N GLY A 143 6.79 -2.33 1.53
CA GLY A 143 7.75 -1.65 0.66
C GLY A 143 8.32 -2.58 -0.43
N PHE A 144 8.50 -3.86 -0.17
CA PHE A 144 8.87 -4.82 -1.21
C PHE A 144 7.68 -5.20 -2.08
N ASP A 145 6.49 -5.39 -1.50
CA ASP A 145 5.27 -5.75 -2.23
C ASP A 145 4.87 -4.67 -3.24
N ILE A 146 4.99 -3.39 -2.87
CA ILE A 146 4.72 -2.28 -3.80
C ILE A 146 5.72 -2.28 -4.97
N LEU A 147 7.01 -2.57 -4.73
CA LEU A 147 8.03 -2.63 -5.79
C LEU A 147 7.78 -3.83 -6.71
N GLU A 148 7.41 -4.99 -6.15
CA GLU A 148 7.02 -6.15 -6.96
C GLU A 148 5.78 -5.85 -7.81
N SER A 149 4.75 -5.22 -7.22
CA SER A 149 3.53 -4.80 -7.91
C SER A 149 3.83 -3.83 -9.06
N ILE A 150 4.61 -2.78 -8.80
CA ILE A 150 5.03 -1.82 -9.83
C ILE A 150 5.79 -2.54 -10.94
N SER A 151 6.76 -3.39 -10.58
CA SER A 151 7.53 -4.15 -11.56
C SER A 151 6.65 -5.06 -12.41
N ALA A 152 5.66 -5.72 -11.82
CA ALA A 152 4.70 -6.55 -12.54
C ALA A 152 3.88 -5.73 -13.53
N VAL A 153 3.40 -4.54 -13.14
CA VAL A 153 2.66 -3.64 -14.04
C VAL A 153 3.53 -3.16 -15.19
N LEU A 154 4.77 -2.77 -14.92
CA LEU A 154 5.71 -2.28 -15.93
C LEU A 154 6.13 -3.36 -16.93
N LEU A 155 6.26 -4.61 -16.46
CA LEU A 155 6.73 -5.75 -17.24
C LEU A 155 5.60 -6.61 -17.80
N ALA A 156 4.33 -6.33 -17.49
CA ALA A 156 3.17 -7.11 -17.93
C ALA A 156 3.06 -7.29 -19.47
N SER A 157 3.84 -6.53 -20.25
CA SER A 157 3.93 -6.66 -21.71
C SER A 157 5.22 -7.35 -22.22
N LYS A 158 6.23 -7.60 -21.38
CA LYS A 158 7.53 -8.16 -21.77
C LYS A 158 8.17 -8.91 -20.58
N VAL A 159 8.46 -10.19 -20.81
CA VAL A 159 9.36 -11.10 -20.04
C VAL A 159 8.66 -12.21 -19.23
N THR A 160 8.92 -13.44 -19.65
CA THR A 160 8.82 -14.69 -18.90
C THR A 160 10.10 -14.87 -18.08
N SER A 161 9.96 -15.07 -16.76
CA SER A 161 11.03 -15.29 -15.74
C SER A 161 11.85 -14.05 -15.33
N LYS A 162 11.55 -13.54 -14.13
CA LYS A 162 12.35 -12.53 -13.42
C LYS A 162 13.56 -13.24 -12.77
N PRO A 163 14.81 -12.76 -12.94
CA PRO A 163 15.93 -13.27 -12.17
C PRO A 163 15.71 -13.01 -10.67
N PRO A 164 16.18 -13.91 -9.78
CA PRO A 164 16.04 -13.76 -8.33
C PRO A 164 17.00 -12.68 -7.81
N ALA A 165 16.68 -11.40 -8.04
CA ALA A 165 17.34 -10.22 -7.47
C ALA A 165 16.81 -8.89 -8.07
N VAL A 166 16.05 -8.94 -9.17
CA VAL A 166 15.56 -7.73 -9.83
C VAL A 166 14.28 -7.28 -9.13
N PHE A 167 14.32 -6.18 -8.40
CA PHE A 167 13.15 -5.56 -7.79
C PHE A 167 12.49 -4.59 -8.78
N LEU A 168 13.31 -3.80 -9.47
CA LEU A 168 12.87 -2.77 -10.42
C LEU A 168 13.43 -3.03 -11.81
N PRO A 169 12.64 -2.87 -12.87
CA PRO A 169 13.17 -2.88 -14.22
C PRO A 169 14.01 -1.61 -14.48
N ASP A 170 14.89 -1.69 -15.47
CA ASP A 170 15.62 -0.52 -15.96
C ASP A 170 14.62 0.48 -16.62
N PRO A 171 14.68 1.79 -16.33
CA PRO A 171 13.75 2.77 -16.90
C PRO A 171 13.81 2.81 -18.43
N SER A 172 14.95 2.50 -19.04
CA SER A 172 15.10 2.46 -20.51
C SER A 172 14.29 1.33 -21.17
N VAL A 173 13.97 0.26 -20.45
CA VAL A 173 13.24 -0.88 -21.01
C VAL A 173 11.71 -0.76 -20.87
N VAL A 174 11.25 0.17 -20.03
CA VAL A 174 9.81 0.39 -19.73
C VAL A 174 9.18 1.57 -20.48
N GLY A 175 9.94 2.18 -21.42
CA GLY A 175 9.42 3.23 -22.31
C GLY A 175 9.04 4.51 -21.55
N SER A 176 7.90 5.12 -21.91
CA SER A 176 7.45 6.40 -21.31
C SER A 176 7.21 6.34 -19.81
N ALA A 177 7.01 5.15 -19.24
CA ALA A 177 6.91 4.99 -17.78
C ALA A 177 8.24 5.26 -17.07
N GLY A 178 9.37 5.02 -17.75
CA GLY A 178 10.71 5.33 -17.23
C GLY A 178 11.01 6.83 -17.16
N GLU A 179 10.20 7.64 -17.85
CA GLU A 179 10.28 9.11 -17.85
C GLU A 179 9.24 9.74 -16.90
N ASP A 180 8.43 8.93 -16.21
CA ASP A 180 7.38 9.43 -15.31
C ASP A 180 7.98 9.89 -13.97
N PRO A 181 7.97 11.20 -13.66
CA PRO A 181 8.57 11.72 -12.45
C PRO A 181 7.81 11.31 -11.18
N GLN A 182 6.50 11.04 -11.26
CA GLN A 182 5.71 10.59 -10.11
C GLN A 182 6.07 9.15 -9.75
N LEU A 183 6.28 8.30 -10.75
CA LEU A 183 6.72 6.92 -10.56
C LEU A 183 8.15 6.87 -10.01
N ALA A 184 9.07 7.64 -10.60
CA ALA A 184 10.45 7.74 -10.12
C ALA A 184 10.51 8.25 -8.67
N CYS A 185 9.69 9.25 -8.33
CA CYS A 185 9.55 9.74 -6.96
C CYS A 185 9.07 8.61 -6.04
N LEU A 186 7.95 7.95 -6.34
CA LEU A 186 7.41 6.85 -5.54
C LEU A 186 8.44 5.75 -5.27
N ILE A 187 9.12 5.28 -6.31
CA ILE A 187 10.18 4.27 -6.20
C ILE A 187 11.26 4.73 -5.22
N THR A 188 11.76 5.95 -5.41
CA THR A 188 12.81 6.54 -4.58
C THR A 188 12.35 6.66 -3.12
N GLU A 189 11.12 7.12 -2.90
CA GLU A 189 10.53 7.27 -1.58
C GLU A 189 10.42 5.94 -0.84
N VAL A 190 9.98 4.87 -1.51
CA VAL A 190 9.91 3.52 -0.94
C VAL A 190 11.31 3.03 -0.56
N VAL A 191 12.32 3.23 -1.42
CA VAL A 191 13.70 2.78 -1.16
C VAL A 191 14.32 3.54 0.02
N ILE A 192 14.02 4.83 0.17
CA ILE A 192 14.42 5.60 1.35
C ILE A 192 13.78 5.03 2.61
N VAL A 193 12.49 4.68 2.58
CA VAL A 193 11.82 4.05 3.72
C VAL A 193 12.46 2.71 4.06
N LEU A 194 12.70 1.84 3.09
CA LEU A 194 13.38 0.56 3.31
C LEU A 194 14.78 0.73 3.93
N THR A 195 15.53 1.73 3.46
CA THR A 195 16.82 2.11 4.06
C THR A 195 16.67 2.50 5.53
N ASN A 196 15.68 3.36 5.82
CA ASN A 196 15.41 3.82 7.17
C ASN A 196 14.94 2.70 8.09
N CYS A 197 14.11 1.77 7.60
CA CYS A 197 13.65 0.63 8.39
C CYS A 197 14.82 -0.25 8.83
N ILE A 198 15.71 -0.63 7.90
CA ILE A 198 16.90 -1.43 8.21
C ILE A 198 17.79 -0.70 9.23
N PHE A 199 18.02 0.61 9.02
CA PHE A 199 18.86 1.42 9.90
C PHE A 199 18.25 1.58 11.30
N LYS A 200 16.97 1.99 11.40
CA LYS A 200 16.28 2.29 12.66
C LYS A 200 15.93 1.03 13.46
N SER A 201 15.66 -0.09 12.79
CA SER A 201 15.50 -1.39 13.44
C SER A 201 16.82 -1.98 13.94
N GLN A 202 17.97 -1.40 13.55
CA GLN A 202 19.31 -1.91 13.84
C GLN A 202 19.47 -3.38 13.41
N SER A 203 18.99 -3.69 12.21
CA SER A 203 19.02 -5.04 11.68
C SER A 203 20.43 -5.63 11.71
N LYS A 204 20.54 -6.90 12.08
CA LYS A 204 21.79 -7.68 12.04
C LYS A 204 21.83 -8.65 10.88
N ASP A 205 20.80 -8.62 10.03
CA ASP A 205 20.71 -9.47 8.85
C ASP A 205 21.56 -8.87 7.73
N ASN A 206 22.71 -9.48 7.46
CA ASN A 206 23.56 -9.11 6.33
C ASN A 206 22.78 -9.19 4.99
N GLY A 207 21.83 -10.12 4.87
CA GLY A 207 20.99 -10.25 3.69
C GLY A 207 20.07 -9.06 3.47
N ALA A 208 19.63 -8.36 4.52
CA ALA A 208 18.88 -7.11 4.41
C ALA A 208 19.74 -5.99 3.80
N TYR A 209 20.98 -5.84 4.25
CA TYR A 209 21.92 -4.86 3.70
C TYR A 209 22.33 -5.17 2.26
N GLU A 210 22.55 -6.45 1.92
CA GLU A 210 22.85 -6.87 0.55
C GLU A 210 21.69 -6.57 -0.41
N ARG A 211 20.44 -6.90 0.01
CA ARG A 211 19.23 -6.55 -0.74
C ARG A 211 19.11 -5.04 -0.95
N LEU A 212 19.38 -4.25 0.09
CA LEU A 212 19.33 -2.79 0.02
C LEU A 212 20.38 -2.24 -0.94
N LEU A 213 21.61 -2.75 -0.89
CA LEU A 213 22.69 -2.33 -1.78
C LEU A 213 22.34 -2.61 -3.23
N GLU A 214 21.73 -3.76 -3.51
CA GLU A 214 21.27 -4.12 -4.85
C GLU A 214 20.13 -3.22 -5.32
N LEU A 215 19.15 -2.96 -4.44
CA LEU A 215 18.06 -2.04 -4.73
C LEU A 215 18.57 -0.62 -5.02
N ALA A 216 19.56 -0.12 -4.28
CA ALA A 216 20.17 1.18 -4.52
C ALA A 216 20.82 1.28 -5.92
N LYS A 217 21.44 0.20 -6.41
CA LYS A 217 21.97 0.14 -7.78
C LYS A 217 20.85 0.20 -8.81
N GLN A 218 19.73 -0.47 -8.55
CA GLN A 218 18.58 -0.52 -9.45
C GLN A 218 17.79 0.79 -9.50
N VAL A 219 17.79 1.57 -8.41
CA VAL A 219 17.14 2.89 -8.36
C VAL A 219 17.96 3.96 -9.06
N LYS A 220 19.30 3.85 -9.07
CA LYS A 220 20.18 4.88 -9.64
C LYS A 220 19.76 5.35 -11.06
N PRO A 221 19.43 4.47 -12.02
CA PRO A 221 18.97 4.90 -13.35
C PRO A 221 17.66 5.70 -13.34
N TRP A 222 16.80 5.52 -12.34
CA TRP A 222 15.52 6.23 -12.21
C TRP A 222 15.66 7.68 -11.73
N LEU A 223 16.84 8.06 -11.23
CA LEU A 223 17.09 9.39 -10.66
C LEU A 223 17.54 10.44 -11.69
N GLY A 224 17.85 10.03 -12.93
CA GLY A 224 18.38 10.90 -13.99
C GLY A 224 19.90 10.99 -14.00
#